data_AF-A0A356QX81-F1
#
_entry.id   AF-A0A356QX81-F1
#
_cell.length_a   1.000
_cell.length_b   1.000
_cell.length_c   1.000
_cell.angle_alpha   90.00
_cell.angle_beta   90.00
_cell.angle_gamma   90.00
#
_symmetry.space_group_name_H-M   'P 1'
#
loop_
_entity.id
_entity.type
_entity.pdbx_description
1 polymer ?
#
loop_
_entity_poly.entity_id
_entity_poly.type
_entity_poly.pdbx_seq_one_letter_code
_entity_poly.pdbx_strand_id
1 'polypeptide(L)'
;MSIKPPTYELDHPEIRESVSRLCEDFPGEYWRKCDREQAYPGEFVKALTESGFLGALIPESYGGSGLPLSAGAAILEEIHRSGSNAGACHAQMYT
;
A
#
# COMPACT_ATOMS: atom_id res chain seq x y z
N MET A 1 6.25 -5.53 19.04
CA MET A 1 5.07 -4.72 19.38
C MET A 1 3.87 -5.47 18.85
N SER A 2 2.99 -6.00 19.72
CA SER A 2 1.87 -6.83 19.27
C SER A 2 0.73 -5.93 18.84
N ILE A 3 0.43 -5.89 17.54
CA ILE A 3 -0.66 -5.10 16.97
C ILE A 3 -1.96 -5.74 17.47
N LYS A 4 -2.75 -5.00 18.24
CA LYS A 4 -4.02 -5.50 18.75
C LYS A 4 -4.94 -5.80 17.56
N PRO A 5 -5.65 -6.95 17.55
CA PRO A 5 -6.54 -7.27 16.44
C PRO A 5 -7.63 -6.19 16.32
N PRO A 6 -8.07 -5.88 15.09
CA PRO A 6 -9.11 -4.89 14.86
C PRO A 6 -10.41 -5.31 15.53
N THR A 7 -11.20 -4.32 15.95
CA THR A 7 -12.52 -4.52 16.57
C THR A 7 -13.64 -4.76 15.54
N TYR A 8 -13.27 -4.87 14.27
CA TYR A 8 -14.14 -5.07 13.12
C TYR A 8 -13.49 -6.07 12.16
N GLU A 9 -14.31 -6.69 11.31
CA GLU A 9 -13.84 -7.66 10.31
C GLU A 9 -13.00 -6.96 9.24
N LEU A 10 -11.87 -7.57 8.90
CA LEU A 10 -11.02 -7.07 7.82
C LEU A 10 -11.43 -7.71 6.51
N ASP A 11 -12.10 -6.94 5.65
CA ASP A 11 -12.34 -7.34 4.27
C ASP A 11 -11.01 -7.38 3.47
N HIS A 12 -10.98 -8.22 2.43
CA HIS A 12 -9.82 -8.42 1.52
C HIS A 12 -8.54 -8.97 2.21
N PRO A 13 -8.63 -10.09 2.95
CA PRO A 13 -7.50 -10.60 3.73
C PRO A 13 -6.27 -10.93 2.88
N GLU A 14 -6.44 -11.42 1.65
CA GLU A 14 -5.33 -11.75 0.75
C GLU A 14 -4.59 -10.49 0.25
N ILE A 15 -5.34 -9.42 -0.01
CA ILE A 15 -4.77 -8.12 -0.41
C ILE A 15 -3.96 -7.57 0.76
N ARG A 16 -4.53 -7.59 1.97
CA ARG A 16 -3.84 -7.11 3.17
C ARG A 16 -2.59 -7.92 3.48
N GLU A 17 -2.66 -9.24 3.42
CA GLU A 17 -1.48 -10.10 3.61
C GLU A 17 -0.38 -9.77 2.60
N SER A 18 -0.74 -9.60 1.33
CA SER A 18 0.22 -9.29 0.27
C SER A 18 0.85 -7.90 0.44
N VAL A 19 0.06 -6.89 0.82
CA VAL A 19 0.54 -5.54 1.12
C VAL A 19 1.44 -5.52 2.36
N SER A 20 1.06 -6.27 3.40
CA SER A 20 1.85 -6.40 4.63
C SER A 20 3.23 -6.98 4.33
N ARG A 21 3.30 -8.08 3.56
CA ARG A 21 4.57 -8.69 3.11
C ARG A 21 5.42 -7.71 2.29
N LEU A 22 4.83 -6.98 1.35
CA LEU A 22 5.55 -5.96 0.59
C LEU A 22 6.13 -4.89 1.51
N CYS A 23 5.40 -4.47 2.54
CA CYS A 23 5.87 -3.47 3.49
C CYS A 23 7.04 -3.97 4.37
N GLU A 24 7.24 -5.28 4.55
CA GLU A 24 8.37 -5.83 5.31
C GLU A 24 9.72 -5.48 4.67
N ASP A 25 9.76 -5.30 3.35
CA ASP A 25 10.95 -4.88 2.60
C ASP A 25 11.32 -3.40 2.81
N PHE A 26 10.43 -2.61 3.43
CA PHE A 26 10.59 -1.17 3.65
C PHE A 26 10.53 -0.81 5.15
N PRO A 27 11.54 -1.25 5.93
CA PRO A 27 11.55 -1.04 7.37
C PRO A 27 11.68 0.44 7.74
N GLY A 28 11.43 0.78 9.00
CA GLY A 28 11.51 2.18 9.47
C GLY A 28 12.86 2.89 9.24
N GLU A 29 13.95 2.18 8.97
CA GLU A 29 15.22 2.81 8.51
C GLU A 29 15.08 3.46 7.14
N TYR A 30 14.41 2.81 6.19
CA TYR A 30 14.10 3.34 4.87
C TYR A 30 13.33 4.66 4.99
N TRP A 31 12.23 4.65 5.73
CA TRP A 31 11.37 5.82 5.90
C TRP A 31 12.09 6.97 6.62
N ARG A 32 12.88 6.68 7.65
CA ARG A 32 13.70 7.70 8.32
C ARG A 32 14.79 8.28 7.41
N LYS A 33 15.31 7.51 6.46
CA LYS A 33 16.25 8.02 5.45
C LYS A 33 15.53 8.98 4.50
N CYS A 34 14.38 8.57 3.96
CA CYS A 34 13.56 9.43 3.10
C CYS A 34 13.21 10.76 3.78
N ASP A 35 12.79 10.71 5.05
CA ASP A 35 12.47 11.90 5.84
C ASP A 35 13.68 12.84 6.00
N ARG A 36 14.83 12.31 6.45
CA ARG A 36 16.07 13.10 6.61
C ARG A 36 16.56 13.75 5.32
N GLU A 37 16.39 13.05 4.21
CA GLU A 37 16.85 13.51 2.88
C GLU A 37 15.78 14.30 2.13
N GLN A 38 14.58 14.47 2.71
CA GLN A 38 13.38 14.99 2.03
C GLN A 38 13.12 14.29 0.68
N ALA A 39 13.42 13.00 0.60
CA ALA A 39 13.40 12.22 -0.62
C ALA A 39 12.02 11.58 -0.86
N TYR A 40 11.67 11.43 -2.14
CA TYR A 40 10.52 10.64 -2.56
C TYR A 40 10.78 9.14 -2.37
N PRO A 41 9.83 8.34 -1.83
CA PRO A 41 10.01 6.91 -1.60
C PRO A 41 9.86 6.09 -2.90
N GLY A 42 10.74 6.34 -3.87
CA GLY A 42 10.63 5.81 -5.23
C GLY A 42 10.69 4.28 -5.31
N GLU A 43 11.51 3.63 -4.49
CA GLU A 43 11.62 2.17 -4.44
C GLU A 43 10.31 1.52 -3.95
N PHE A 44 9.68 2.10 -2.93
CA PHE A 44 8.39 1.64 -2.42
C PHE A 44 7.28 1.80 -3.45
N VAL A 45 7.22 2.97 -4.11
CA VAL A 45 6.24 3.25 -5.17
C VAL A 45 6.41 2.29 -6.33
N LYS A 46 7.66 2.01 -6.73
CA LYS A 46 7.97 1.05 -7.78
C LYS A 46 7.47 -0.36 -7.41
N ALA A 47 7.74 -0.82 -6.19
CA ALA A 47 7.27 -2.13 -5.72
C ALA A 47 5.72 -2.23 -5.72
N LEU A 48 5.02 -1.18 -5.27
CA LEU A 48 3.56 -1.12 -5.33
C LEU A 48 3.00 -1.08 -6.76
N THR A 49 3.74 -0.47 -7.68
CA THR A 49 3.38 -0.43 -9.11
C THR A 49 3.53 -1.81 -9.75
N GLU A 50 4.67 -2.47 -9.52
CA GLU A 50 4.97 -3.79 -10.09
C GLU A 50 4.06 -4.90 -9.54
N SER A 51 3.54 -4.73 -8.31
CA SER A 51 2.53 -5.62 -7.71
C SER A 51 1.10 -5.32 -8.16
N GLY A 52 0.86 -4.27 -8.95
CA GLY A 52 -0.45 -3.90 -9.47
C GLY A 52 -1.35 -3.16 -8.48
N PHE A 53 -0.92 -2.94 -7.23
CA PHE A 53 -1.73 -2.27 -6.20
C PHE A 53 -2.06 -0.81 -6.55
N LEU A 54 -1.21 -0.12 -7.29
CA LEU A 54 -1.49 1.25 -7.73
C LEU A 54 -2.46 1.32 -8.91
N GLY A 55 -2.73 0.20 -9.58
CA GLY A 55 -3.76 0.10 -10.62
C GLY A 55 -5.05 -0.57 -10.12
N ALA A 56 -5.20 -0.77 -8.81
CA ALA A 56 -6.26 -1.61 -8.25
C ALA A 56 -7.67 -1.20 -8.70
N LEU A 57 -7.97 0.10 -8.72
CA LEU A 57 -9.30 0.63 -9.04
C LEU A 57 -9.47 1.01 -10.51
N ILE A 58 -8.39 0.95 -11.29
CA ILE A 58 -8.41 1.26 -12.72
C ILE A 58 -9.04 0.05 -13.45
N PRO A 59 -9.97 0.26 -14.39
CA PRO A 59 -10.56 -0.84 -15.15
C PRO A 59 -9.51 -1.65 -15.92
N GLU A 60 -9.77 -2.95 -16.10
CA GLU A 60 -8.87 -3.85 -16.84
C GLU A 60 -8.62 -3.38 -18.28
N SER A 61 -9.60 -2.75 -18.92
CA SER A 61 -9.46 -2.18 -20.27
C SER A 61 -8.37 -1.09 -20.38
N TYR A 62 -7.93 -0.55 -19.25
CA TYR A 62 -6.87 0.45 -19.15
C TYR A 62 -5.62 -0.11 -18.44
N GLY A 63 -5.54 -1.43 -18.22
CA GLY A 63 -4.40 -2.10 -17.62
C GLY A 63 -4.40 -2.17 -16.08
N GLY A 64 -5.52 -1.84 -15.43
CA GLY A 64 -5.70 -2.00 -13.99
C GLY A 64 -6.35 -3.32 -13.59
N SER A 65 -6.73 -3.44 -12.31
CA SER A 65 -7.36 -4.67 -11.76
C SER A 65 -8.88 -4.60 -11.61
N GLY A 66 -9.50 -3.43 -11.82
CA GLY A 66 -10.96 -3.25 -11.73
C GLY A 66 -11.56 -3.58 -10.37
N LEU A 67 -10.78 -3.55 -9.29
CA LEU A 67 -11.19 -3.92 -7.95
C LEU A 67 -12.14 -2.87 -7.34
N PRO A 68 -13.00 -3.28 -6.39
CA PRO A 68 -13.90 -2.35 -5.72
C PRO A 68 -13.14 -1.35 -4.84
N LEU A 69 -13.76 -0.20 -4.56
CA LEU A 69 -13.18 0.84 -3.69
C LEU A 69 -12.75 0.31 -2.31
N SER A 70 -13.45 -0.68 -1.77
CA SER A 70 -13.09 -1.32 -0.49
C SER A 70 -11.73 -2.02 -0.54
N ALA A 71 -11.31 -2.52 -1.71
CA ALA A 71 -9.96 -3.08 -1.90
C ALA A 71 -8.90 -1.97 -1.88
N GLY A 72 -9.15 -0.84 -2.54
CA GLY A 72 -8.29 0.35 -2.44
C GLY A 72 -8.12 0.83 -1.00
N ALA A 73 -9.22 0.88 -0.24
CA ALA A 73 -9.19 1.21 1.18
C ALA A 73 -8.35 0.21 1.98
N ALA A 74 -8.50 -1.10 1.73
CA ALA A 74 -7.73 -2.14 2.41
C ALA A 74 -6.22 -2.01 2.15
N ILE A 75 -5.81 -1.73 0.90
CA ILE A 75 -4.39 -1.51 0.56
C ILE A 75 -3.81 -0.34 1.36
N LEU A 76 -4.47 0.81 1.35
CA LEU A 76 -3.96 2.01 2.00
C LEU A 76 -3.93 1.86 3.53
N GLU A 77 -4.96 1.25 4.09
CA GLU A 77 -5.02 0.99 5.53
C GLU A 77 -3.87 0.08 5.95
N GLU A 78 -3.60 -0.97 5.19
CA GLU A 78 -2.55 -1.93 5.51
C GLU A 78 -1.14 -1.34 5.38
N ILE A 79 -0.90 -0.47 4.39
CA ILE A 79 0.36 0.29 4.27
C ILE A 79 0.62 1.08 5.56
N HIS A 80 -0.37 1.84 6.04
CA HIS A 80 -0.23 2.63 7.26
C HIS A 80 -0.11 1.75 8.50
N ARG A 81 -0.89 0.67 8.58
CA ARG A 81 -0.82 -0.31 9.67
C ARG A 81 0.57 -0.95 9.79
N SER A 82 1.24 -1.16 8.66
CA SER A 82 2.60 -1.71 8.58
C SER A 82 3.69 -0.68 8.92
N GLY A 83 3.34 0.57 9.26
CA GLY A 83 4.29 1.64 9.57
C GLY A 83 4.90 2.33 8.34
N SER A 84 4.39 2.02 7.16
CA SER A 84 4.74 2.67 5.89
C SER A 84 3.80 3.85 5.61
N ASN A 85 4.08 4.66 4.58
CA ASN A 85 3.29 5.84 4.23
C ASN A 85 2.68 5.73 2.82
N ALA A 86 1.34 5.72 2.74
CA ALA A 86 0.62 5.60 1.46
C ALA A 86 0.39 6.94 0.76
N GLY A 87 0.72 8.08 1.38
CA GLY A 87 0.47 9.42 0.85
C GLY A 87 1.12 9.67 -0.51
N ALA A 88 2.29 9.06 -0.75
CA ALA A 88 2.99 9.13 -2.04
C ALA A 88 2.32 8.33 -3.18
N CYS A 89 1.36 7.45 -2.84
CA CYS A 89 0.85 6.41 -3.74
C CYS A 89 -0.66 6.53 -4.00
N HIS A 90 -1.42 7.15 -3.10
CA HIS A 90 -2.89 7.16 -3.17
C HIS A 90 -3.45 7.84 -4.43
N ALA A 91 -2.79 8.87 -4.95
CA ALA A 91 -3.25 9.58 -6.16
C ALA A 91 -3.20 8.68 -7.41
N GLN A 92 -2.25 7.74 -7.48
CA GLN A 92 -2.08 6.86 -8.63
C GLN A 92 -3.17 5.79 -8.72
N MET A 93 -3.94 5.55 -7.64
CA MET A 93 -5.04 4.57 -7.65
C MET A 93 -6.24 4.97 -8.50
N TYR A 94 -6.31 6.22 -8.98
CA TYR A 94 -7.49 6.75 -9.69
C TYR A 94 -7.17 7.53 -10.99
N THR A 95 -5.91 7.49 -11.48
CA THR A 95 -5.45 8.22 -12.69
C THR A 95 -4.67 7.30 -13.60
#